data_AF-A0A496VVD4-F1
#
_entry.id   AF-A0A496VVD4-F1
#
_cell.length_a   1.000
_cell.length_b   1.000
_cell.length_c   1.000
_cell.angle_alpha   90.00
_cell.angle_beta   90.00
_cell.angle_gamma   90.00
#
_symmetry.space_group_name_H-M   'P 1'
#
loop_
_entity.id
_entity.type
_entity.pdbx_description
1 polymer ?
#
loop_
_entity_poly.entity_id
_entity_poly.type
_entity_poly.pdbx_seq_one_letter_code
_entity_poly.pdbx_strand_id
1 'polypeptide(L)'
;MAVLEQIKNQFVEFITLQAFDDQYIDRQEEKRILEVGVKNGISVEESLTIIREVASQKGLVVERDAEERTKDFLENAATNDGKVTKKEFEQTVALFKKASKGMISEPDMKRRLKKMMEDNGWKAKEGGLFGSKWYSAIE
;
A
#
# COMPACT_ATOMS: atom_id res chain seq x y z
N MET A 1 -0.25 -9.81 -33.85
CA MET A 1 0.45 -8.64 -33.27
C MET A 1 -0.52 -7.50 -33.00
N ALA A 2 -1.27 -6.97 -33.98
CA ALA A 2 -2.20 -5.84 -33.77
C ALA A 2 -3.30 -6.07 -32.71
N VAL A 3 -3.87 -7.27 -32.62
CA VAL A 3 -4.93 -7.60 -31.63
C VAL A 3 -4.42 -7.54 -30.19
N LEU A 4 -3.20 -8.04 -29.94
CA LEU A 4 -2.60 -8.01 -28.60
C LEU A 4 -2.33 -6.57 -28.15
N GLU A 5 -1.86 -5.73 -29.08
CA GLU A 5 -1.62 -4.30 -28.83
C GLU A 5 -2.91 -3.56 -28.50
N GLN A 6 -4.00 -3.85 -29.22
CA GLN A 6 -5.30 -3.26 -28.97
C GLN A 6 -5.85 -3.66 -27.59
N ILE A 7 -5.70 -4.93 -27.19
CA ILE A 7 -6.09 -5.41 -25.86
C ILE A 7 -5.31 -4.68 -24.77
N LYS A 8 -3.99 -4.51 -24.94
CA LYS A 8 -3.15 -3.77 -23.99
C LYS A 8 -3.57 -2.30 -23.87
N ASN A 9 -3.83 -1.63 -24.99
CA ASN A 9 -4.29 -0.24 -24.98
C ASN A 9 -5.64 -0.09 -24.26
N GLN A 10 -6.60 -0.98 -24.54
CA GLN A 10 -7.90 -0.98 -23.85
C GLN A 10 -7.74 -1.22 -22.35
N PHE A 11 -6.78 -2.08 -21.96
CA PHE A 11 -6.49 -2.34 -20.56
C PHE A 11 -5.87 -1.13 -19.85
N VAL A 12 -4.96 -0.40 -20.51
CA VAL A 12 -4.39 0.86 -20.00
C VAL A 12 -5.46 1.93 -19.81
N GLU A 13 -6.39 2.07 -20.76
CA GLU A 13 -7.53 2.98 -20.64
C GLU A 13 -8.43 2.57 -19.47
N PHE A 14 -8.71 1.27 -19.31
CA PHE A 14 -9.48 0.77 -18.18
C PHE A 14 -8.85 1.11 -16.82
N ILE A 15 -7.53 0.91 -16.67
CA ILE A 15 -6.79 1.30 -15.46
C ILE A 15 -6.91 2.80 -15.21
N THR A 16 -6.72 3.60 -16.27
CA THR A 16 -6.81 5.06 -16.18
C THR A 16 -8.19 5.51 -15.71
N LEU A 17 -9.25 4.87 -16.20
CA LEU A 17 -10.63 5.16 -15.81
C LEU A 17 -10.91 4.81 -14.34
N GLN A 18 -10.30 3.77 -13.78
CA GLN A 18 -10.53 3.42 -12.36
C GLN A 18 -10.02 4.51 -11.42
N ALA A 19 -8.87 5.12 -11.71
CA ALA A 19 -8.26 6.15 -10.87
C ALA A 19 -8.50 7.58 -11.38
N PHE A 20 -9.51 7.79 -12.23
CA PHE A 20 -9.69 9.06 -12.93
C PHE A 20 -9.97 10.23 -11.97
N ASP A 21 -10.80 10.00 -10.95
CA ASP A 21 -11.29 11.06 -10.07
C ASP A 21 -10.30 11.41 -8.94
N ASP A 22 -9.69 10.41 -8.29
CA ASP A 22 -8.87 10.59 -7.09
C ASP A 22 -7.38 10.28 -7.29
N GLN A 23 -7.01 9.79 -8.47
CA GLN A 23 -5.65 9.34 -8.80
C GLN A 23 -5.08 8.32 -7.80
N TYR A 24 -5.95 7.46 -7.28
CA TYR A 24 -5.67 6.41 -6.33
C TYR A 24 -6.27 5.09 -6.84
N ILE A 25 -5.56 3.98 -6.64
CA ILE A 25 -6.06 2.64 -6.90
C ILE A 25 -6.06 1.90 -5.58
N ASP A 26 -7.25 1.70 -5.03
CA ASP A 26 -7.43 0.94 -3.79
C ASP A 26 -7.31 -0.58 -4.02
N ARG A 27 -7.34 -1.36 -2.94
CA ARG A 27 -7.22 -2.84 -3.03
C ARG A 27 -8.36 -3.51 -3.81
N GLN A 28 -9.57 -2.97 -3.78
CA GLN A 28 -10.73 -3.53 -4.48
C GLN A 28 -10.67 -3.21 -5.97
N GLU A 29 -10.28 -1.99 -6.32
CA GLU A 29 -10.05 -1.53 -7.68
C GLU A 29 -8.88 -2.28 -8.31
N GLU A 30 -7.75 -2.43 -7.61
CA GLU A 30 -6.62 -3.24 -8.06
C GLU A 30 -7.08 -4.67 -8.37
N LYS A 31 -7.84 -5.30 -7.46
CA LYS A 31 -8.38 -6.65 -7.71
C LYS A 31 -9.29 -6.70 -8.94
N ARG A 32 -10.17 -5.71 -9.13
CA ARG A 32 -11.05 -5.62 -10.30
C ARG A 32 -10.23 -5.48 -11.59
N ILE A 33 -9.20 -4.64 -11.58
CA ILE A 33 -8.28 -4.49 -12.72
C ILE A 33 -7.62 -5.83 -13.05
N LEU A 34 -7.10 -6.55 -12.04
CA LEU A 34 -6.49 -7.86 -12.25
C LEU A 34 -7.49 -8.88 -12.83
N GLU A 35 -8.73 -8.91 -12.33
CA GLU A 35 -9.80 -9.76 -12.86
C GLU A 35 -10.13 -9.45 -14.33
N VAL A 36 -10.16 -8.17 -14.72
CA VAL A 36 -10.34 -7.74 -16.11
C VAL A 36 -9.15 -8.16 -16.96
N GLY A 37 -7.92 -8.01 -16.46
CA GLY A 37 -6.71 -8.46 -17.16
C GLY A 37 -6.78 -9.96 -17.49
N VAL A 38 -7.07 -10.79 -16.48
CA VAL A 38 -7.22 -12.25 -16.64
C VAL A 38 -8.30 -12.61 -17.65
N LYS A 39 -9.46 -11.95 -17.62
CA LYS A 39 -10.55 -12.17 -18.58
C LYS A 39 -10.16 -11.85 -20.03
N ASN A 40 -9.19 -10.94 -20.22
CA ASN A 40 -8.68 -10.55 -21.54
C ASN A 40 -7.39 -11.30 -21.93
N GLY A 41 -7.01 -12.34 -21.18
CA GLY A 41 -5.82 -13.16 -21.47
C GLY A 41 -4.50 -12.53 -21.01
N ILE A 42 -4.54 -11.47 -20.21
CA ILE A 42 -3.36 -10.86 -19.58
C ILE A 42 -3.14 -11.55 -18.24
N SER A 43 -1.92 -12.02 -17.96
CA SER A 43 -1.62 -12.67 -16.68
C SER A 43 -1.73 -11.67 -15.52
N VAL A 44 -1.85 -12.17 -14.29
CA VAL A 44 -1.83 -11.32 -13.09
C VAL A 44 -0.51 -10.56 -12.98
N GLU A 45 0.61 -11.20 -13.27
CA GLU A 45 1.94 -10.59 -13.22
C GLU A 45 2.11 -9.49 -14.27
N GLU A 46 1.68 -9.74 -15.51
CA GLU A 46 1.69 -8.73 -16.57
C GLU A 46 0.74 -7.57 -16.23
N SER A 47 -0.43 -7.87 -15.68
CA SER A 47 -1.39 -6.84 -15.23
C SER A 47 -0.80 -5.94 -14.15
N LEU A 48 -0.11 -6.51 -13.15
CA LEU A 48 0.59 -5.74 -12.10
C LEU A 48 1.70 -4.86 -12.69
N THR A 49 2.42 -5.36 -13.69
CA THR A 49 3.46 -4.60 -14.39
C THR A 49 2.84 -3.39 -15.09
N ILE A 50 1.75 -3.58 -15.83
CA ILE A 50 1.04 -2.50 -16.53
C ILE A 50 0.45 -1.50 -15.54
N ILE A 51 -0.16 -1.95 -14.43
CA ILE A 51 -0.67 -1.04 -13.37
C ILE A 51 0.43 -0.11 -12.88
N ARG A 52 1.62 -0.65 -12.57
CA ARG A 52 2.75 0.14 -12.09
C ARG A 52 3.29 1.10 -13.14
N GLU A 53 3.35 0.68 -14.40
CA GLU A 53 3.75 1.54 -15.51
C GLU A 53 2.78 2.72 -15.67
N VAL A 54 1.47 2.44 -15.71
CA VAL A 54 0.43 3.47 -15.82
C VAL A 54 0.46 4.41 -14.61
N ALA A 55 0.61 3.86 -13.40
CA ALA A 55 0.72 4.65 -12.19
C ALA A 55 1.92 5.59 -12.21
N SER A 56 3.09 5.09 -12.64
CA SER A 56 4.31 5.88 -12.81
C SER A 56 4.14 6.99 -13.85
N GLN A 57 3.58 6.68 -15.02
CA GLN A 57 3.40 7.64 -16.12
C GLN A 57 2.36 8.72 -15.81
N LYS A 58 1.29 8.38 -15.09
CA LYS A 58 0.16 9.28 -14.83
C LYS A 58 0.15 9.87 -13.41
N GLY A 59 1.14 9.53 -12.58
CA GLY A 59 1.21 9.99 -11.19
C GLY A 59 0.10 9.44 -10.30
N LEU A 60 -0.40 8.24 -10.61
CA LEU A 60 -1.37 7.55 -9.77
C LEU A 60 -0.66 6.91 -8.58
N VAL A 61 -1.41 6.68 -7.51
CA VAL A 61 -0.92 5.92 -6.35
C VAL A 61 -1.63 4.58 -6.31
N VAL A 62 -0.85 3.51 -6.14
CA VAL A 62 -1.38 2.17 -5.87
C VAL A 62 -1.27 1.90 -4.37
N GLU A 63 -2.38 1.59 -3.71
CA GLU A 63 -2.43 1.34 -2.27
C GLU A 63 -1.41 0.28 -1.82
N ARG A 64 -1.27 -0.79 -2.60
CA ARG A 64 -0.30 -1.87 -2.36
C ARG A 64 1.13 -1.35 -2.28
N ASP A 65 1.54 -0.51 -3.22
CA ASP A 65 2.91 -0.01 -3.27
C ASP A 65 3.15 1.02 -2.15
N ALA A 66 2.12 1.77 -1.76
CA ALA A 66 2.17 2.63 -0.57
C ALA A 66 2.36 1.81 0.72
N GLU A 67 1.65 0.69 0.86
CA GLU A 67 1.78 -0.24 1.98
C GLU A 67 3.18 -0.90 2.02
N GLU A 68 3.69 -1.40 0.90
CA GLU A 68 5.02 -2.04 0.84
C GLU A 68 6.11 -1.04 1.27
N ARG A 69 6.05 0.21 0.80
CA ARG A 69 7.00 1.26 1.21
C ARG A 69 6.98 1.53 2.72
N THR A 70 5.82 1.43 3.36
CA THR A 70 5.70 1.63 4.81
C THR A 70 6.17 0.42 5.60
N LYS A 71 5.98 -0.78 5.04
CA LYS A 71 6.54 -2.02 5.57
C LYS A 71 8.06 -1.97 5.61
N ASP A 72 8.70 -1.56 4.52
CA ASP A 72 10.16 -1.40 4.46
C ASP A 72 10.68 -0.46 5.57
N PHE A 73 9.93 0.61 5.87
CA PHE A 73 10.30 1.53 6.93
C PHE A 73 10.19 0.90 8.32
N LEU A 74 9.12 0.13 8.60
CA LEU A 74 8.95 -0.58 9.87
C LEU A 74 9.99 -1.69 10.05
N GLU A 75 10.29 -2.43 8.98
CA GLU A 75 11.34 -3.46 8.99
C GLU A 75 12.67 -2.84 9.39
N ASN A 76 13.06 -1.74 8.74
CA ASN A 76 14.28 -1.01 9.06
C ASN A 76 14.30 -0.48 10.50
N ALA A 77 13.16 -0.01 11.02
CA ALA A 77 13.05 0.41 12.42
C ALA A 77 13.25 -0.77 13.39
N ALA A 78 12.77 -1.96 13.02
CA ALA A 78 12.86 -3.16 13.84
C ALA A 78 14.22 -3.88 13.76
N THR A 79 15.10 -3.55 12.81
CA THR A 79 16.37 -4.27 12.54
C THR A 79 17.28 -4.47 13.77
N ASN A 80 17.28 -3.54 14.73
CA ASN A 80 18.22 -3.58 15.85
C ASN A 80 17.82 -4.57 16.95
N ASP A 81 16.62 -4.43 17.51
CA ASP A 81 16.15 -5.21 18.67
C ASP A 81 14.78 -5.86 18.45
N GLY A 82 14.31 -5.88 17.20
CA GLY A 82 12.98 -6.33 16.82
C GLY A 82 11.86 -5.42 17.31
N LYS A 83 12.18 -4.19 17.75
CA LYS A 83 11.21 -3.26 18.31
C LYS A 83 11.09 -1.97 17.53
N VAL A 84 9.87 -1.48 17.47
CA VAL A 84 9.52 -0.18 16.89
C VAL A 84 9.10 0.76 18.02
N THR A 85 9.74 1.93 18.10
CA THR A 85 9.37 2.98 19.05
C THR A 85 8.12 3.73 18.60
N LYS A 86 7.44 4.41 19.54
CA LYS A 86 6.30 5.29 19.19
C LYS A 86 6.68 6.32 18.12
N LYS A 87 7.90 6.87 18.18
CA LYS A 87 8.37 7.87 17.21
C LYS A 87 8.48 7.29 15.81
N GLU A 88 9.13 6.13 15.66
CA GLU A 88 9.26 5.45 14.36
C GLU A 88 7.90 5.04 13.81
N PHE A 89 7.00 4.56 14.67
CA PHE A 89 5.63 4.22 14.28
C PHE A 89 4.86 5.44 13.75
N GLU A 90 4.86 6.56 14.49
CA GLU A 90 4.17 7.79 14.04
C GLU A 90 4.84 8.41 12.79
N GLN A 91 6.17 8.27 12.63
CA GLN A 91 6.85 8.61 11.37
C GLN A 91 6.39 7.73 10.22
N THR A 92 6.17 6.44 10.46
CA THR A 92 5.59 5.51 9.49
C THR A 92 4.17 5.90 9.13
N VAL A 93 3.33 6.30 10.10
CA VAL A 93 1.97 6.81 9.84
C VAL A 93 2.01 8.03 8.93
N ALA A 94 2.91 8.98 9.18
CA ALA A 94 3.09 10.16 8.33
C ALA A 94 3.57 9.79 6.91
N LEU A 95 4.48 8.82 6.80
CA LEU A 95 4.91 8.26 5.52
C LEU A 95 3.75 7.61 4.77
N PHE A 96 2.94 6.80 5.46
CA PHE A 96 1.79 6.12 4.87
C PHE A 96 0.75 7.12 4.37
N LYS A 97 0.47 8.16 5.15
CA LYS A 97 -0.41 9.26 4.73
C LYS A 97 0.08 9.93 3.45
N LYS A 98 1.38 10.23 3.37
CA LYS A 98 1.98 10.83 2.18
C LYS A 98 1.95 9.88 0.99
N ALA A 99 2.31 8.61 1.20
CA ALA A 99 2.36 7.59 0.15
C ALA A 99 0.96 7.27 -0.40
N SER A 100 -0.09 7.39 0.41
CA SER A 100 -1.48 7.16 0.04
C SER A 100 -2.25 8.41 -0.41
N LYS A 101 -1.59 9.57 -0.59
CA LYS A 101 -2.24 10.87 -0.84
C LYS A 101 -3.32 11.26 0.20
N GLY A 102 -3.28 10.65 1.39
CA GLY A 102 -4.27 10.89 2.44
C GLY A 102 -5.62 10.19 2.23
N MET A 103 -5.72 9.26 1.26
CA MET A 103 -6.95 8.51 0.98
C MET A 103 -7.31 7.52 2.10
N ILE A 104 -6.33 7.11 2.91
CA ILE A 104 -6.54 6.26 4.08
C ILE A 104 -6.62 7.13 5.34
N SER A 105 -7.63 6.90 6.17
CA SER A 105 -7.77 7.63 7.43
C SER A 105 -6.63 7.28 8.40
N GLU A 106 -6.25 8.20 9.28
CA GLU A 106 -5.18 7.94 10.26
C GLU A 106 -5.48 6.75 11.19
N PRO A 107 -6.70 6.58 11.74
CA PRO A 107 -7.04 5.38 12.50
C PRO A 107 -6.87 4.08 11.70
N ASP A 108 -7.28 4.06 10.41
CA ASP A 108 -7.10 2.89 9.55
C ASP A 108 -5.61 2.61 9.29
N MET A 109 -4.81 3.65 9.04
CA MET A 109 -3.35 3.51 8.87
C MET A 109 -2.71 2.90 10.11
N LYS A 110 -3.05 3.40 11.30
CA LYS A 110 -2.51 2.87 12.57
C LYS A 110 -2.90 1.40 12.77
N ARG A 111 -4.16 1.04 12.47
CA ARG A 111 -4.64 -0.35 12.49
C ARG A 111 -3.86 -1.27 11.57
N ARG A 112 -3.66 -0.84 10.32
CA ARG A 112 -2.93 -1.63 9.31
C ARG A 112 -1.46 -1.79 9.66
N LEU A 113 -0.80 -0.73 10.12
CA LEU A 113 0.60 -0.79 10.55
C LEU A 113 0.78 -1.68 11.80
N LYS A 114 -0.16 -1.63 12.76
CA LYS A 114 -0.18 -2.56 13.90
C LYS A 114 -0.30 -4.00 13.43
N LYS A 115 -1.27 -4.31 12.57
CA LYS A 115 -1.42 -5.64 11.99
C LYS A 115 -0.15 -6.09 11.25
N MET A 116 0.48 -5.20 10.50
CA MET A 116 1.72 -5.49 9.79
C MET A 116 2.87 -5.82 10.76
N MET A 117 3.01 -5.09 11.87
CA MET A 117 3.96 -5.43 12.92
C MET A 117 3.68 -6.81 13.52
N GLU A 118 2.42 -7.12 13.82
CA GLU A 118 2.01 -8.43 14.36
C GLU A 118 2.32 -9.57 13.40
N ASP A 119 1.95 -9.42 12.12
CA ASP A 119 2.15 -10.42 11.07
C ASP A 119 3.65 -10.69 10.81
N ASN A 120 4.53 -9.71 11.05
CA ASN A 120 5.99 -9.84 10.87
C ASN A 120 6.76 -10.06 12.19
N GLY A 121 6.06 -10.18 13.33
CA GLY A 121 6.69 -10.41 14.64
C GLY A 121 7.47 -9.22 15.21
N TRP A 122 7.28 -8.01 14.67
CA TRP A 122 7.89 -6.78 15.18
C TRP A 122 7.13 -6.29 16.41
N LYS A 123 7.85 -5.99 17.49
CA LYS A 123 7.24 -5.63 18.77
C LYS A 123 7.19 -4.11 18.94
N ALA A 124 6.18 -3.61 19.62
CA ALA A 124 6.20 -2.22 20.05
C ALA A 124 7.11 -2.04 21.28
N LYS A 125 7.91 -0.97 21.29
CA LYS A 125 8.53 -0.48 22.51
C LYS A 125 7.48 0.32 23.28
N GLU A 126 6.62 -0.39 24.02
CA GLU A 126 5.60 0.19 24.90
C GLU A 126 5.71 -0.33 26.34
N GLY A 127 5.15 0.43 27.28
CA GLY A 127 5.23 0.14 28.71
C GLY A 127 6.56 0.52 29.39
N GLY A 128 6.65 0.24 30.69
CA GLY A 128 7.72 0.68 31.59
C GLY A 128 7.24 1.70 32.63
N LEU A 129 8.08 2.03 33.62
CA LEU A 129 7.72 2.91 34.75
C LEU A 129 7.22 4.31 34.33
N PHE A 130 7.60 4.75 33.12
CA PHE A 130 7.19 6.03 32.51
C PHE A 130 6.65 5.87 31.08
N GLY A 131 6.37 4.65 30.62
CA GLY A 131 6.00 4.37 29.23
C GLY A 131 4.50 4.39 28.99
N SER A 132 4.04 5.09 27.94
CA SER A 132 2.64 5.04 27.49
C SER A 132 2.30 3.69 26.85
N LYS A 133 1.06 3.19 27.04
CA LYS A 133 0.49 2.03 26.34
C LYS A 133 -0.05 2.39 24.96
N TRP A 134 0.76 3.07 24.16
CA TRP A 134 0.34 3.69 22.92
C TRP A 134 -0.06 2.67 21.85
N TYR A 135 0.61 1.52 21.81
CA TYR A 135 0.37 0.49 20.78
C TYR A 135 -0.83 -0.38 21.15
N SER A 136 -0.95 -0.73 22.43
CA SER A 136 -2.14 -1.38 22.98
C SER A 136 -3.41 -0.53 22.84
N ALA A 137 -3.30 0.80 22.79
CA ALA A 137 -4.44 1.71 22.62
C ALA A 137 -4.94 1.84 21.18
N ILE A 138 -4.24 1.25 20.20
CA ILE A 138 -4.73 1.17 18.82
C ILE A 138 -5.74 0.02 18.78
N GLU A 139 -7.02 0.35 18.60
CA GLU A 139 -8.11 -0.62 18.44
C GLU A 139 -7.93 -1.49 17.20
#